data_AF-A0AAV7VTX5-F1
#
_entry.id   AF-A0AAV7VTX5-F1
#
_cell.length_a   1.000
_cell.length_b   1.000
_cell.length_c   1.000
_cell.angle_alpha   90.00
_cell.angle_beta   90.00
_cell.angle_gamma   90.00
#
_symmetry.space_group_name_H-M   'P 1'
#
loop_
_entity.id
_entity.type
_entity.pdbx_description
1 polymer ?
#
loop_
_entity_poly.entity_id
_entity_poly.type
_entity_poly.pdbx_seq_one_letter_code
_entity_poly.pdbx_strand_id
1 'polypeptide(L)'
;MGLCDVWRLLHGQEKGYSYYSAIHDMHSRLDYFLTTAEMLQRIQLIEYRARRIGDHAPLQMVVSMGLRPPGNAWCMHTWRLLNTKVAEDLEQVTQRYFAENTGSVQSPIVLW
;
A
#
# COMPACT_ATOMS: atom_id res chain seq x y z
N MET A 1 25.18 -3.87 -8.35
CA MET A 1 25.25 -4.00 -6.89
C MET A 1 24.98 -2.63 -6.29
N GLY A 2 23.81 -2.39 -5.69
CA GLY A 2 23.42 -1.05 -5.23
C GLY A 2 22.17 -1.03 -4.35
N LEU A 3 21.80 -2.19 -3.78
CA LEU A 3 20.69 -2.31 -2.84
C LEU A 3 21.25 -2.43 -1.43
N CYS A 4 20.62 -1.71 -0.51
CA CYS A 4 20.99 -1.67 0.89
C CYS A 4 19.91 -2.33 1.74
N ASP A 5 20.34 -3.08 2.76
CA ASP A 5 19.47 -3.56 3.83
C ASP A 5 19.07 -2.38 4.72
N VAL A 6 17.82 -1.96 4.58
CA VAL A 6 17.26 -0.78 5.26
C VAL A 6 17.34 -0.95 6.78
N TRP A 7 16.97 -2.13 7.28
CA TRP A 7 16.92 -2.36 8.72
C TRP A 7 18.32 -2.27 9.32
N ARG A 8 19.31 -2.89 8.66
CA ARG A 8 20.70 -2.83 9.14
C ARG A 8 21.26 -1.42 9.13
N LEU A 9 20.92 -0.62 8.11
CA LEU A 9 21.38 0.76 8.03
C LEU A 9 20.80 1.65 9.14
N LEU A 10 19.51 1.49 9.46
CA LEU A 10 18.84 2.31 10.46
C LEU A 10 19.06 1.82 11.91
N HIS A 11 19.31 0.51 12.10
CA HIS A 11 19.45 -0.14 13.41
C HIS A 11 20.81 -0.83 13.59
N GLY A 12 21.89 -0.19 13.17
CA GLY A 12 23.22 -0.83 13.05
C GLY A 12 23.74 -1.56 14.30
N GLN A 13 23.34 -1.12 15.49
CA GLN A 13 23.74 -1.72 16.77
C GLN A 13 22.66 -2.62 17.40
N GLU A 14 21.44 -2.61 16.87
CA GLU A 14 20.35 -3.37 17.46
C GLU A 14 20.33 -4.80 16.94
N LYS A 15 19.70 -5.68 17.72
CA LYS A 15 19.45 -7.07 17.33
C LYS A 15 17.97 -7.23 17.03
N GLY A 16 17.66 -7.43 15.75
CA GLY A 16 16.32 -7.71 15.25
C GLY A 16 16.32 -9.03 14.49
N TYR A 17 15.31 -9.86 14.76
CA TYR A 17 15.20 -11.19 14.20
C TYR A 17 13.77 -11.42 13.71
N SER A 18 13.65 -12.09 12.57
CA SER A 18 12.34 -12.50 12.09
C SER A 18 11.99 -13.91 12.55
N TYR A 19 12.97 -14.75 12.86
CA TYR A 19 12.73 -16.16 13.15
C TYR A 19 13.48 -16.64 14.41
N TYR A 20 12.91 -17.65 15.06
CA TYR A 20 13.56 -18.39 16.16
C TYR A 20 13.39 -19.89 15.93
N SER A 21 14.51 -20.61 15.88
CA SER A 21 14.56 -22.07 15.76
C SER A 21 14.70 -22.69 17.15
N ALA A 22 13.65 -23.33 17.66
CA ALA A 22 13.70 -24.02 18.95
C ALA A 22 14.70 -25.18 18.98
N ILE A 23 14.83 -25.93 17.88
CA ILE A 23 15.74 -27.10 17.79
C ILE A 23 17.22 -26.69 17.89
N HIS A 24 17.53 -25.48 17.45
CA HIS A 24 18.90 -24.97 17.36
C HIS A 24 19.18 -23.86 18.38
N ASP A 25 18.20 -23.52 19.23
CA ASP A 25 18.22 -22.39 20.17
C ASP A 25 18.81 -21.11 19.56
N MET A 26 18.35 -20.77 18.35
CA MET A 26 18.99 -19.73 17.54
C MET A 26 17.96 -18.79 16.93
N HIS A 27 18.27 -17.50 17.02
CA HIS A 27 17.55 -16.45 16.33
C HIS A 27 18.18 -16.14 14.97
N SER A 28 17.34 -16.04 13.94
CA SER A 28 17.75 -15.76 12.58
C SER A 28 16.98 -14.58 12.00
N ARG A 29 17.66 -13.82 11.15
CA ARG A 29 17.05 -12.76 10.35
C ARG A 29 16.88 -13.28 8.93
N LEU A 30 15.66 -13.63 8.57
CA LEU A 30 15.34 -14.25 7.28
C LEU A 30 14.55 -13.31 6.36
N ASP A 31 13.93 -12.27 6.94
CA ASP A 31 13.07 -11.32 6.23
C ASP A 31 13.72 -9.94 6.16
N TYR A 32 13.70 -9.34 4.96
CA TYR A 32 14.47 -8.15 4.62
C TYR A 32 13.70 -7.22 3.69
N PHE A 33 13.88 -5.91 3.88
CA PHE A 33 13.62 -4.92 2.85
C PHE A 33 14.95 -4.39 2.30
N LEU A 34 15.13 -4.56 0.99
CA LEU A 34 16.28 -4.06 0.25
C LEU A 34 15.85 -2.88 -0.62
N THR A 35 16.63 -1.82 -0.64
CA THR A 35 16.27 -0.61 -1.40
C THR A 35 17.47 0.13 -1.95
N THR A 36 17.26 1.02 -2.91
CA THR A 36 18.33 1.91 -3.42
C THR A 36 18.63 3.03 -2.43
N ALA A 37 19.85 3.57 -2.46
CA ALA A 37 20.22 4.69 -1.59
C ALA A 37 19.28 5.89 -1.72
N GLU A 38 18.73 6.13 -2.92
CA GLU A 38 17.77 7.21 -3.21
C GLU A 38 16.45 7.06 -2.43
N MET A 39 15.99 5.82 -2.22
CA MET A 39 14.73 5.55 -1.54
C MET A 39 14.87 5.65 -0.01
N LEU A 40 16.09 5.55 0.54
CA LEU A 40 16.33 5.60 1.99
C LEU A 40 15.76 6.86 2.64
N GLN A 41 15.86 8.01 1.96
CA GLN A 41 15.34 9.29 2.47
C GLN A 41 13.81 9.31 2.61
N ARG A 42 13.11 8.38 1.97
CA ARG A 42 11.64 8.27 2.01
C ARG A 42 11.17 7.32 3.11
N ILE A 43 12.07 6.57 3.73
CA ILE A 43 11.71 5.57 4.74
C ILE A 43 11.51 6.28 6.07
N GLN A 44 10.30 6.16 6.60
CA GLN A 44 9.91 6.79 7.86
C GLN A 44 10.14 5.86 9.04
N LEU A 45 10.01 4.55 8.82
CA LEU A 45 10.08 3.54 9.87
C LEU A 45 10.41 2.18 9.26
N ILE A 46 11.16 1.38 10.00
CA ILE A 46 11.31 -0.05 9.75
C ILE A 46 11.41 -0.78 11.09
N GLU A 47 10.62 -1.83 11.32
CA GLU A 47 10.63 -2.53 12.61
C GLU A 47 10.07 -3.96 12.51
N TYR A 48 10.56 -4.84 13.39
CA TYR A 48 9.96 -6.15 13.60
C TYR A 48 8.72 -6.02 14.48
N ARG A 49 7.59 -6.56 14.02
CA ARG A 49 6.34 -6.62 14.76
C ARG A 49 6.24 -7.91 15.58
N ALA A 50 5.38 -7.88 16.59
CA ALA A 50 5.08 -9.06 17.37
C ALA A 50 4.57 -10.21 16.48
N ARG A 51 5.14 -11.40 16.66
CA ARG A 51 4.72 -12.64 16.00
C ARG A 51 3.30 -12.99 16.46
N ARG A 52 2.33 -12.91 15.55
CA ARG A 52 0.93 -13.27 15.82
C ARG A 52 0.46 -14.50 15.06
N ILE A 53 1.01 -14.75 13.88
CA ILE A 53 0.62 -15.84 12.99
C ILE A 53 1.91 -16.45 12.44
N GLY A 54 2.10 -17.75 12.67
CA GLY A 54 3.29 -18.48 12.22
C GLY A 54 4.52 -18.29 13.10
N ASP A 55 5.64 -18.84 12.64
CA ASP A 55 6.95 -18.85 13.29
C ASP A 55 7.85 -17.67 12.88
N HIS A 56 7.35 -16.77 12.03
CA HIS A 56 8.02 -15.53 11.65
C HIS A 56 7.39 -14.29 12.29
N ALA A 57 8.25 -13.39 12.79
CA ALA A 57 7.91 -12.03 13.21
C ALA A 57 7.89 -11.14 11.96
N PRO A 58 6.77 -10.45 11.66
CA PRO A 58 6.67 -9.62 10.46
C PRO A 58 7.66 -8.46 10.49
N LEU A 59 8.34 -8.17 9.38
CA LEU A 59 9.08 -6.93 9.19
C LEU A 59 8.16 -5.91 8.52
N GLN A 60 7.94 -4.77 9.17
CA GLN A 60 7.16 -3.67 8.62
C GLN A 60 8.08 -2.52 8.21
N MET A 61 7.82 -1.93 7.04
CA MET A 61 8.46 -0.70 6.58
C MET A 61 7.39 0.32 6.18
N VAL A 62 7.56 1.56 6.61
CA VAL A 62 6.70 2.69 6.22
C VAL A 62 7.49 3.62 5.30
N VAL A 63 6.94 3.88 4.11
CA VAL A 63 7.61 4.68 3.07
C VAL A 63 6.71 5.87 2.69
N SER A 64 7.28 7.06 2.72
CA SER A 64 6.68 8.27 2.19
C SER A 64 6.82 8.31 0.68
N MET A 65 5.73 7.97 -0.02
CA MET A 65 5.69 8.00 -1.48
C MET A 65 5.62 9.42 -2.06
N GLY A 66 5.43 10.45 -1.21
CA GLY A 66 5.37 11.84 -1.65
C GLY A 66 4.38 12.02 -2.80
N LEU A 67 3.13 11.57 -2.59
CA LEU A 67 2.06 11.80 -3.55
C LEU A 67 1.97 13.30 -3.77
N ARG A 68 2.42 13.77 -4.95
CA ARG A 68 1.97 15.06 -5.44
C ARG A 68 0.45 14.92 -5.53
N PRO A 69 -0.35 15.91 -5.07
CA PRO A 69 -1.74 15.92 -5.45
C PRO A 69 -1.77 15.73 -6.97
N PRO A 70 -2.59 14.81 -7.51
CA PRO A 70 -2.77 14.76 -8.96
C PRO A 70 -3.05 16.20 -9.38
N GLY A 71 -2.29 16.70 -10.38
CA GLY A 71 -2.66 17.97 -10.99
C GLY A 71 -4.15 17.91 -11.32
N ASN A 72 -4.83 19.07 -11.29
CA ASN A 72 -6.27 19.32 -11.14
C ASN A 72 -7.28 18.43 -11.92
N ALA A 73 -6.83 17.48 -12.73
CA ALA A 73 -7.61 16.40 -13.31
C ALA A 73 -7.83 15.27 -12.30
N TRP A 74 -9.06 15.18 -11.78
CA TRP A 74 -9.58 13.92 -11.26
C TRP A 74 -9.63 12.91 -12.40
N CYS A 75 -8.70 11.96 -12.41
CA CYS A 75 -8.72 10.85 -13.35
C CYS A 75 -8.92 9.56 -12.57
N MET A 76 -9.94 8.80 -12.93
CA MET A 76 -10.12 7.45 -12.42
C MET A 76 -9.02 6.55 -12.97
N HIS A 77 -8.34 5.81 -12.11
CA HIS A 77 -7.33 4.86 -12.55
C HIS A 77 -7.97 3.76 -13.43
N THR A 78 -7.59 3.71 -14.71
CA THR A 78 -8.18 2.80 -15.71
C THR A 78 -8.09 1.32 -15.31
N TRP A 79 -7.08 0.92 -14.52
CA TRP A 79 -6.97 -0.47 -14.05
C TRP A 79 -8.16 -0.90 -13.17
N ARG A 80 -8.81 0.04 -12.46
CA ARG A 80 -10.00 -0.26 -11.67
C ARG A 80 -11.21 -0.59 -12.54
N LEU A 81 -11.26 -0.07 -13.77
CA LEU A 81 -12.30 -0.40 -14.76
C LEU A 81 -12.08 -1.77 -15.40
N LEU A 82 -10.90 -2.38 -15.25
CA LEU A 82 -10.65 -3.75 -15.69
C LEU A 82 -11.23 -4.79 -14.72
N ASN A 83 -11.67 -4.37 -13.53
CA ASN A 83 -12.39 -5.23 -12.62
C ASN A 83 -13.88 -5.23 -13.02
N THR A 84 -14.36 -6.37 -13.53
CA THR A 84 -15.73 -6.51 -14.03
C THR A 84 -16.78 -6.17 -12.98
N LYS A 85 -16.54 -6.55 -11.72
CA LYS A 85 -17.46 -6.24 -10.62
C LYS A 85 -17.56 -4.73 -10.37
N VAL A 86 -16.43 -4.03 -10.43
CA VAL A 86 -16.41 -2.56 -10.27
C VAL A 86 -17.12 -1.88 -11.44
N ALA A 87 -16.95 -2.40 -12.66
CA ALA A 87 -17.65 -1.87 -13.84
C ALA A 87 -19.17 -2.09 -13.75
N GLU A 88 -19.62 -3.28 -13.36
CA GLU A 88 -21.03 -3.62 -13.14
C GLU A 88 -21.66 -2.74 -12.04
N ASP A 89 -20.98 -2.58 -10.91
CA ASP A 89 -21.44 -1.73 -9.82
C ASP A 89 -21.59 -0.26 -10.27
N LEU A 90 -20.62 0.26 -11.02
CA LEU A 90 -20.67 1.63 -11.57
C LEU A 90 -21.82 1.81 -12.57
N GLU A 91 -22.05 0.82 -13.42
CA GLU A 91 -23.17 0.85 -14.36
C GLU A 91 -24.52 0.91 -13.62
N GLN A 92 -24.72 0.05 -12.62
CA GLN A 92 -25.94 0.04 -11.82
C GLN A 92 -26.17 1.36 -11.08
N VAL A 93 -25.12 1.90 -10.46
CA VAL A 93 -25.20 3.19 -9.74
C VAL A 93 -25.55 4.32 -10.70
N THR A 94 -24.94 4.33 -11.89
CA THR A 94 -25.18 5.36 -12.92
C THR A 94 -26.61 5.28 -13.45
N GLN A 95 -27.10 4.07 -13.76
CA GLN A 95 -28.47 3.87 -14.22
C GLN A 95 -29.49 4.31 -13.16
N ARG A 96 -29.26 3.94 -11.89
CA ARG A 96 -30.09 4.34 -10.76
C ARG A 96 -30.15 5.86 -10.60
N TYR A 97 -29.00 6.52 -10.69
CA TYR A 97 -28.91 7.98 -10.60
C TYR A 97 -29.82 8.66 -11.64
N PHE A 98 -29.73 8.26 -12.92
CA PHE A 98 -30.58 8.85 -13.95
C PHE A 98 -32.06 8.51 -13.75
N ALA A 99 -32.38 7.28 -13.34
CA ALA A 99 -33.75 6.88 -13.06
C ALA A 99 -34.40 7.72 -11.94
N GLU A 100 -33.63 8.03 -10.89
CA GLU A 100 -34.11 8.81 -9.74
C GLU A 100 -34.15 10.33 -10.00
N ASN A 101 -33.30 10.85 -10.89
CA ASN A 101 -33.14 12.30 -11.09
C ASN A 101 -33.70 12.84 -12.40
N THR A 102 -34.23 11.99 -13.29
CA THR A 102 -34.85 12.45 -14.55
C THR A 102 -36.07 13.33 -14.26
N GLY A 103 -36.07 14.55 -14.79
CA GLY A 103 -37.15 15.53 -14.59
C GLY A 103 -37.05 16.37 -13.30
N SER A 104 -36.04 16.13 -12.47
CA SER A 104 -35.76 16.94 -11.26
C SER A 104 -35.30 18.37 -11.59
N VAL A 105 -34.74 18.58 -12.78
CA VAL A 105 -34.26 19.87 -13.28
C VAL A 105 -34.72 20.08 -14.72
N GLN A 106 -34.81 21.36 -15.11
CA GLN A 106 -35.28 21.76 -16.45
C GLN A 106 -34.32 21.39 -17.58
N SER A 107 -33.03 21.24 -17.27
CA SER A 107 -32.00 20.90 -18.24
C SER A 107 -31.13 19.75 -17.75
N PRO A 108 -30.93 18.69 -18.55
CA PRO A 108 -30.04 17.58 -18.17
C PRO A 108 -28.58 18.00 -17.97
N ILE A 109 -28.14 19.15 -18.52
CA ILE A 109 -26.75 19.61 -18.39
C ILE A 109 -26.38 20.06 -16.98
N VAL A 110 -27.38 20.25 -16.11
CA VAL A 110 -27.18 20.61 -14.70
C VAL A 110 -27.50 19.47 -13.73
N LEU A 111 -27.76 18.25 -14.23
CA LEU A 111 -27.74 17.04 -13.40
C LEU A 111 -26.28 16.78 -12.98
N TRP A 112 -26.05 16.66 -11.67
CA TRP A 112 -24.76 16.37 -11.04
C TRP A 112 -24.58 14.89 -10.72
#